data_AF-A0A940L5P1-F1
#
_entry.id   AF-A0A940L5P1-F1
#
_cell.length_a   1.000
_cell.length_b   1.000
_cell.length_c   1.000
_cell.angle_alpha   90.00
_cell.angle_beta   90.00
_cell.angle_gamma   90.00
#
_symmetry.space_group_name_H-M   'P 1'
#
loop_
_entity.id
_entity.type
_entity.pdbx_description
1 polymer ?
#
loop_
_entity_poly.entity_id
_entity_poly.type
_entity_poly.pdbx_seq_one_letter_code
_entity_poly.pdbx_strand_id
1 'polypeptide(L)'
;MAQVTMKEMLDAGVHFGHQTQRWNPKMKPYVYTARGGIHIIDLQKTVVRANKAADFVKEVAANGGRMIFVGTKKQAIEPVQEAAAKCGQYYV
;
A
#
# COMPACT_ATOMS: atom_id res chain seq x y z
N MET A 1 12.64 -10.33 -10.07
CA MET A 1 11.32 -9.67 -9.91
C MET A 1 11.56 -8.29 -9.34
N ALA A 2 10.75 -7.30 -9.72
CA ALA A 2 10.84 -5.96 -9.16
C ALA A 2 10.39 -6.00 -7.69
N GLN A 3 11.34 -5.85 -6.77
CA GLN A 3 11.06 -5.62 -5.36
C GLN A 3 10.85 -4.12 -5.16
N VAL A 4 9.85 -3.74 -4.36
CA VAL A 4 9.65 -2.33 -4.03
C VAL A 4 10.76 -1.89 -3.10
N THR A 5 11.49 -0.85 -3.49
CA THR A 5 12.58 -0.29 -2.69
C THR A 5 12.10 0.83 -1.79
N MET A 6 12.85 1.10 -0.71
CA MET A 6 12.57 2.24 0.16
C MET A 6 12.66 3.57 -0.57
N LYS A 7 13.58 3.69 -1.54
CA LYS A 7 13.78 4.91 -2.32
C LYS A 7 12.55 5.23 -3.15
N GLU A 8 12.02 4.24 -3.87
CA GLU A 8 10.79 4.41 -4.66
C GLU A 8 9.59 4.80 -3.77
N MET A 9 9.48 4.20 -2.58
CA MET A 9 8.44 4.58 -1.61
C MET A 9 8.60 6.01 -1.10
N LEU A 10 9.84 6.45 -0.88
CA LEU A 10 10.14 7.81 -0.44
C LEU A 10 9.78 8.81 -1.53
N ASP A 11 10.22 8.55 -2.76
CA ASP A 11 9.98 9.39 -3.94
C ASP A 11 8.47 9.48 -4.28
N ALA A 12 7.73 8.38 -4.10
CA ALA A 12 6.28 8.34 -4.27
C ALA A 12 5.49 8.98 -3.11
N GLY A 13 6.15 9.38 -2.02
CA GLY A 13 5.51 10.05 -0.89
C GLY A 13 4.61 9.16 -0.02
N VAL A 14 4.73 7.82 -0.10
CA VAL A 14 3.82 6.91 0.65
C VAL A 14 4.04 6.90 2.16
N HIS A 15 5.10 7.56 2.63
CA HIS A 15 5.41 7.72 4.06
C HIS A 15 4.53 8.75 4.76
N PHE A 16 3.79 9.58 4.02
CA PHE A 16 2.87 10.55 4.61
C PHE A 16 1.58 9.88 5.09
N GLY A 17 1.36 9.91 6.40
CA GLY A 17 0.14 9.47 7.05
C GLY A 17 -0.91 10.59 7.15
N HIS A 18 -1.85 10.40 8.07
CA HIS A 18 -2.88 11.40 8.39
C HIS A 18 -2.39 12.39 9.46
N GLN A 19 -3.21 13.41 9.71
CA GLN A 19 -3.02 14.35 10.81
C GLN A 19 -3.00 13.62 12.16
N THR A 20 -2.24 14.13 13.13
CA THR A 20 -2.08 13.53 14.47
C THR A 20 -3.38 13.42 15.27
N GLN A 21 -4.38 14.24 14.95
CA GLN A 21 -5.71 14.17 15.58
C GLN A 21 -6.58 13.04 15.01
N ARG A 22 -6.27 12.55 13.79
CA ARG A 22 -7.08 11.55 13.06
C ARG A 22 -6.27 10.27 12.88
N TRP A 23 -5.96 9.60 13.99
CA TRP A 23 -5.17 8.37 13.98
C TRP A 23 -5.78 7.28 14.86
N ASN A 24 -5.41 6.03 14.57
CA ASN A 24 -5.80 4.87 15.36
C ASN A 24 -4.60 4.41 16.21
N PRO A 25 -4.72 4.30 17.55
CA PRO A 25 -3.62 3.88 18.43
C PRO A 25 -2.96 2.55 18.04
N LYS A 26 -3.69 1.63 17.40
CA LYS A 26 -3.14 0.35 16.90
C LYS A 26 -2.08 0.54 15.80
N MET A 27 -2.02 1.72 15.19
CA MET A 27 -1.00 2.05 14.19
C MET A 27 0.34 2.49 14.79
N LYS A 28 0.42 2.70 16.12
CA LYS A 28 1.66 3.12 16.80
C LYS A 28 2.91 2.32 16.40
N PRO A 29 2.87 0.98 16.23
CA PRO A 29 4.04 0.22 15.82
C PRO A 29 4.53 0.53 14.39
N TYR A 30 3.70 1.15 13.54
CA TYR A 30 3.97 1.46 12.14
C TYR A 30 4.28 2.93 11.88
N VAL A 31 4.10 3.79 12.89
CA VAL A 31 4.45 5.20 12.83
C VAL A 31 5.91 5.36 13.28
N TYR A 32 6.73 5.99 12.45
CA TYR A 32 8.11 6.33 12.77
C TYR A 32 8.17 7.55 13.69
N THR A 33 7.51 8.63 13.30
CA THR A 33 7.43 9.88 14.07
C THR A 33 6.24 10.73 13.61
N ALA A 34 6.08 11.94 14.15
CA ALA A 34 5.18 12.96 13.62
C ALA A 34 5.93 14.28 13.44
N ARG A 35 5.71 14.97 12.33
CA ARG A 35 6.31 16.28 12.01
C ARG A 35 5.26 17.19 11.39
N GLY A 36 5.18 18.44 11.86
CA GLY A 36 4.19 19.39 11.34
C GLY A 36 2.74 18.94 11.48
N GLY A 37 2.42 18.15 12.52
CA GLY A 37 1.07 17.61 12.74
C GLY A 37 0.67 16.44 11.85
N ILE A 38 1.59 15.87 11.06
CA ILE A 38 1.36 14.69 10.20
C ILE A 38 2.17 13.51 10.71
N HIS A 39 1.56 12.32 10.76
CA HIS A 39 2.27 11.07 11.05
C HIS A 39 3.15 10.66 9.88
N ILE A 40 4.39 10.27 10.17
CA ILE A 40 5.32 9.68 9.21
C ILE A 40 5.35 8.17 9.43
N ILE A 41 5.01 7.41 8.40
CA ILE A 41 4.97 5.95 8.41
C ILE A 41 6.39 5.39 8.24
N ASP A 42 6.69 4.33 8.99
CA ASP A 42 7.97 3.64 8.96
C ASP A 42 8.15 2.82 7.66
N LEU A 43 8.98 3.35 6.75
CA LEU A 43 9.25 2.69 5.47
C LEU A 43 10.11 1.43 5.63
N GLN A 44 10.93 1.30 6.67
CA GLN A 44 11.71 0.07 6.90
C GLN A 44 10.77 -1.10 7.14
N LYS A 45 9.74 -0.88 7.98
CA LYS A 45 8.69 -1.88 8.21
C LYS A 45 7.81 -2.08 6.99
N THR A 46 7.50 -1.01 6.27
CA THR A 46 6.61 -1.06 5.10
C THR A 46 7.20 -1.88 3.96
N VAL A 47 8.49 -1.69 3.64
CA VAL A 47 9.17 -2.44 2.57
C VAL A 47 9.12 -3.95 2.82
N VAL A 48 9.46 -4.40 4.04
CA VAL A 48 9.44 -5.83 4.40
C VAL A 48 8.03 -6.41 4.23
N ARG A 49 7.00 -5.68 4.67
CA ARG A 49 5.61 -6.12 4.59
C ARG A 49 5.04 -6.08 3.18
N ALA A 50 5.39 -5.06 2.40
CA ALA A 50 4.99 -4.93 1.01
C ALA A 50 5.53 -6.09 0.18
N ASN A 51 6.80 -6.46 0.36
CA ASN A 51 7.38 -7.61 -0.32
C ASN A 51 6.70 -8.93 0.11
N LYS A 52 6.41 -9.12 1.41
CA LYS A 52 5.64 -10.30 1.87
C LYS A 52 4.23 -10.36 1.28
N ALA A 53 3.55 -9.21 1.13
CA ALA A 53 2.24 -9.15 0.51
C ALA A 53 2.32 -9.46 -1.00
N ALA A 54 3.36 -8.99 -1.69
CA ALA A 54 3.60 -9.30 -3.10
C ALA A 54 3.84 -10.81 -3.31
N ASP A 55 4.60 -11.45 -2.42
CA ASP A 55 4.82 -12.90 -2.46
C ASP A 55 3.50 -13.68 -2.27
N PHE A 56 2.65 -13.27 -1.34
CA PHE A 56 1.32 -13.87 -1.15
C PHE A 56 0.41 -13.70 -2.37
N VAL A 57 0.34 -12.50 -2.95
CA VAL A 57 -0.45 -12.23 -4.16
C VAL A 57 0.02 -13.10 -5.32
N LYS A 58 1.34 -13.28 -5.45
CA LYS A 58 1.94 -14.17 -6.45
C LYS A 58 1.51 -15.61 -6.26
N GLU A 59 1.52 -16.12 -5.03
CA GLU A 59 1.07 -17.48 -4.71
C GLU A 59 -0.40 -17.68 -5.06
N VAL A 60 -1.27 -16.73 -4.68
CA VAL A 60 -2.70 -16.76 -5.02
C VAL A 60 -2.90 -16.80 -6.53
N ALA A 61 -2.19 -15.95 -7.28
CA ALA A 61 -2.27 -15.92 -8.74
C ALA A 61 -1.76 -17.24 -9.38
N ALA A 62 -0.66 -17.79 -8.88
CA ALA A 62 -0.10 -19.06 -9.37
C ALA A 62 -1.06 -20.24 -9.17
N ASN A 63 -1.87 -20.20 -8.12
CA ASN A 63 -2.89 -21.21 -7.82
C ASN A 63 -4.22 -20.97 -8.55
N GLY A 64 -4.29 -20.02 -9.49
CA GLY A 64 -5.51 -19.68 -10.22
C GLY A 64 -6.57 -18.96 -9.37
N GLY A 65 -6.16 -18.38 -8.24
CA GLY A 65 -7.03 -17.61 -7.36
C GLY A 65 -7.53 -16.33 -8.01
N ARG A 66 -8.74 -15.91 -7.63
CA ARG A 66 -9.35 -14.65 -8.07
C ARG A 66 -9.18 -13.58 -6.99
N MET A 67 -8.93 -12.35 -7.43
CA MET A 67 -8.76 -11.17 -6.58
C MET A 67 -9.77 -10.09 -6.96
N ILE A 68 -10.15 -9.29 -5.97
CA ILE A 68 -10.98 -8.10 -6.17
C ILE A 68 -10.18 -6.87 -5.75
N PHE A 69 -10.13 -5.88 -6.63
CA PHE A 69 -9.49 -4.59 -6.41
C PHE A 69 -10.56 -3.58 -6.00
N VAL A 70 -10.42 -2.90 -4.87
CA VAL A 70 -11.46 -1.99 -4.36
C VAL A 70 -10.89 -0.59 -4.16
N GLY A 71 -11.49 0.41 -4.81
CA GLY A 71 -10.99 1.78 -4.83
C GLY A 71 -12.10 2.83 -4.96
N THR A 72 -12.66 3.30 -3.84
CA THR A 72 -13.75 4.29 -3.86
C THR A 72 -13.29 5.74 -3.74
N LYS A 73 -12.02 5.98 -3.40
CA LYS A 73 -11.47 7.34 -3.31
C LYS A 73 -11.21 7.89 -4.71
N LYS A 74 -11.51 9.17 -4.95
CA LYS A 74 -11.31 9.82 -6.27
C LYS A 74 -9.92 9.57 -6.87
N GLN A 75 -8.86 9.62 -6.06
CA GLN A 75 -7.48 9.38 -6.51
C GLN A 75 -7.14 7.90 -6.77
N ALA A 76 -8.00 6.98 -6.34
CA ALA A 76 -7.77 5.54 -6.44
C ALA A 76 -8.60 4.85 -7.55
N ILE A 77 -9.70 5.46 -8.01
CA ILE A 77 -10.62 4.85 -8.98
C ILE A 77 -9.87 4.39 -10.24
N GLU A 78 -9.20 5.31 -10.93
CA GLU A 78 -8.51 5.02 -12.19
C GLU A 78 -7.32 4.05 -12.00
N PRO A 79 -6.40 4.24 -11.03
CA PRO A 79 -5.31 3.29 -10.80
C PRO A 79 -5.77 1.87 -10.49
N VAL A 80 -6.85 1.72 -9.71
CA VAL A 80 -7.41 0.41 -9.32
C VAL A 80 -8.05 -0.27 -10.53
N GLN A 81 -8.86 0.45 -11.30
CA GLN A 81 -9.49 -0.06 -12.52
C GLN A 81 -8.44 -0.50 -13.56
N GLU A 82 -7.43 0.34 -13.81
CA GLU A 82 -6.36 0.00 -14.76
C GLU A 82 -5.56 -1.23 -14.33
N ALA A 83 -5.19 -1.32 -13.05
CA ALA A 83 -4.40 -2.44 -12.54
C ALA A 83 -5.19 -3.75 -12.65
N ALA A 84 -6.48 -3.75 -12.28
CA ALA A 84 -7.36 -4.90 -12.36
C ALA A 84 -7.60 -5.34 -13.82
N ALA A 85 -7.84 -4.39 -14.73
CA ALA A 85 -8.02 -4.67 -16.16
C ALA A 85 -6.76 -5.30 -16.78
N LYS A 86 -5.56 -4.79 -16.43
CA LYS A 86 -4.27 -5.33 -16.92
C LYS A 86 -4.04 -6.79 -16.50
N CYS A 87 -4.56 -7.22 -15.35
CA CYS A 87 -4.40 -8.59 -14.86
C CYS A 87 -5.68 -9.45 -14.99
N GLY A 88 -6.73 -8.94 -15.66
CA GLY A 88 -7.98 -9.66 -15.88
C GLY A 88 -8.76 -9.99 -14.60
N GLN A 89 -8.60 -9.19 -13.54
CA GLN A 89 -9.28 -9.37 -12.25
C GLN A 89 -10.45 -8.39 -12.08
N TYR A 90 -11.29 -8.62 -11.07
CA TYR A 90 -12.47 -7.79 -10.81
C TYR A 90 -12.10 -6.51 -10.04
N TYR A 91 -12.86 -5.44 -10.23
CA TYR A 91 -12.71 -4.21 -9.47
C TYR A 91 -14.04 -3.56 -9.09
N VAL A 92 -14.02 -2.75 -8.02
CA VAL A 92 -15.14 -1.93 -7.50
C VAL A 92 -14.66 -0.53 -7.16
#